data_AF-A0A9D4MV02-F1
#
_entry.id   AF-A0A9D4MV02-F1
#
_cell.length_a   1.000
_cell.length_b   1.000
_cell.length_c   1.000
_cell.angle_alpha   90.00
_cell.angle_beta   90.00
_cell.angle_gamma   90.00
#
_symmetry.space_group_name_H-M   'P 1'
#
loop_
_entity.id
_entity.type
_entity.pdbx_description
1 polymer ?
#
loop_
_entity_poly.entity_id
_entity_poly.type
_entity_poly.pdbx_seq_one_letter_code
_entity_poly.pdbx_strand_id
1 'polypeptide(L)'
;MIADIGWQPLQAKRQTSKVTMMYCIINNLIDILSDNYLGPARGSSIRYIIPYCKTDYLRHSFVPSATRLSNQLPNHLMTSPSLEAFEEGKTKVTKRKHPQTKPAENNISKSSSKVKKPRASKDTNATKESERSKRAKNQRGWKLLDKGLRMHLENMIDSSMKLVKSRSQLSEKDDVQRTLSDVSRQVKAKLGQLMVPKCNYGNFKELKTSVFDLQEVLERNQLQIKELGAAIRQEERKVSSLEELRDSTENVELSVEIPKNSLQLPRLQNQE
;
A
#
# COMPACT_ATOMS: atom_id res chain seq x y z
N MET A 1 -0.31 -33.37 11.55
CA MET A 1 0.42 -32.25 12.17
C MET A 1 -0.33 -30.92 12.15
N ILE A 2 -0.69 -30.31 11.00
CA ILE A 2 -1.40 -28.99 11.02
C ILE A 2 -2.82 -29.08 11.61
N ALA A 3 -3.53 -30.20 11.41
CA ALA A 3 -4.85 -30.40 11.97
C ALA A 3 -4.81 -30.57 13.52
N ASP A 4 -3.72 -31.12 14.04
CA ASP A 4 -3.58 -31.47 15.47
C ASP A 4 -3.39 -30.22 16.33
N ILE A 5 -2.81 -29.16 15.75
CA ILE A 5 -2.66 -27.83 16.39
C ILE A 5 -3.91 -26.95 16.24
N GLY A 6 -5.01 -27.49 15.68
CA GLY A 6 -6.25 -26.74 15.47
C GLY A 6 -6.16 -25.62 14.42
N TRP A 7 -5.06 -25.55 13.67
CA TRP A 7 -4.89 -24.51 12.66
C TRP A 7 -5.62 -24.88 11.38
N GLN A 8 -6.37 -23.91 10.86
CA GLN A 8 -6.97 -24.05 9.54
C GLN A 8 -5.87 -24.14 8.47
N PRO A 9 -6.05 -25.02 7.46
CA PRO A 9 -5.11 -25.12 6.35
C PRO A 9 -5.03 -23.78 5.60
N LEU A 10 -3.85 -23.45 5.08
CA LEU A 10 -3.59 -22.17 4.39
C LEU A 10 -4.59 -21.90 3.26
N GLN A 11 -5.02 -22.95 2.55
CA GLN A 11 -6.02 -22.85 1.49
C GLN A 11 -7.38 -22.37 2.01
N ALA A 12 -7.83 -22.88 3.17
CA ALA A 12 -9.08 -22.44 3.80
C ALA A 12 -8.99 -21.00 4.29
N LYS A 13 -7.85 -20.60 4.87
CA LYS A 13 -7.59 -19.20 5.25
C LYS A 13 -7.67 -18.27 4.04
N ARG A 14 -7.04 -18.64 2.92
CA ARG A 14 -7.09 -17.88 1.66
C ARG A 14 -8.51 -17.78 1.09
N GLN A 15 -9.29 -18.85 1.12
CA GLN A 15 -10.69 -18.84 0.68
C GLN A 15 -11.53 -17.91 1.56
N THR A 16 -11.39 -18.01 2.88
CA THR A 16 -12.08 -17.15 3.85
C THR A 16 -11.76 -15.67 3.61
N SER A 17 -10.48 -15.33 3.46
CA SER A 17 -10.04 -13.97 3.17
C SER A 17 -10.61 -13.44 1.85
N LYS A 18 -10.63 -14.24 0.77
CA LYS A 18 -11.26 -13.85 -0.51
C LYS A 18 -12.73 -13.51 -0.35
N VAL A 19 -13.45 -14.33 0.40
CA VAL A 19 -14.90 -14.18 0.62
C VAL A 19 -15.20 -12.98 1.52
N THR A 20 -14.42 -12.76 2.58
CA THR A 20 -14.50 -11.54 3.41
C THR A 20 -14.25 -10.30 2.57
N MET A 21 -13.18 -10.28 1.78
CA MET A 21 -12.85 -9.15 0.92
C MET A 21 -13.97 -8.87 -0.10
N MET A 22 -14.55 -9.93 -0.70
CA MET A 22 -15.69 -9.80 -1.62
C MET A 22 -16.91 -9.19 -0.93
N TYR A 23 -17.22 -9.61 0.30
CA TYR A 23 -18.29 -9.03 1.11
C TYR A 23 -18.05 -7.54 1.36
N CYS A 24 -16.81 -7.14 1.71
CA CYS A 24 -16.47 -5.75 1.91
C CYS A 24 -16.63 -4.90 0.64
N ILE A 25 -16.24 -5.42 -0.52
CA ILE A 25 -16.42 -4.74 -1.82
C ILE A 25 -17.91 -4.55 -2.13
N ILE A 26 -18.74 -5.58 -1.96
CA ILE A 26 -20.18 -5.54 -2.25
C ILE A 26 -20.91 -4.52 -1.36
N ASN A 27 -20.51 -4.40 -0.09
CA ASN A 27 -21.13 -3.51 0.88
C ASN A 27 -20.44 -2.14 0.97
N ASN A 28 -19.57 -1.79 0.01
CA ASN A 28 -18.82 -0.53 -0.03
C ASN A 28 -18.06 -0.22 1.28
N LEU A 29 -17.56 -1.26 1.97
CA LEU A 29 -16.71 -1.11 3.16
C LEU A 29 -15.24 -0.85 2.80
N ILE A 30 -14.89 -0.97 1.52
CA ILE A 30 -13.58 -0.69 0.94
C ILE A 30 -13.82 0.16 -0.31
N ASP A 31 -12.92 1.10 -0.59
CA ASP A 31 -12.97 1.99 -1.75
C ASP A 31 -12.61 1.26 -3.06
N ILE A 32 -13.45 0.31 -3.45
CA ILE A 32 -13.41 -0.39 -4.73
C ILE A 32 -14.83 -0.39 -5.28
N LEU A 33 -15.04 0.33 -6.38
CA LEU A 33 -16.35 0.44 -7.02
C LEU A 33 -16.82 -0.93 -7.53
N SER A 34 -17.77 -1.57 -6.83
CA SER A 34 -18.30 -2.90 -7.15
C SER A 34 -18.88 -2.96 -8.57
N ASP A 35 -19.55 -1.90 -9.00
CA ASP A 35 -20.32 -1.83 -10.24
C ASP A 35 -19.45 -1.99 -11.50
N ASN A 36 -18.17 -1.64 -11.40
CA ASN A 36 -17.22 -1.76 -12.51
C ASN A 36 -16.77 -3.21 -12.75
N TYR A 37 -16.85 -4.06 -11.73
CA TYR A 37 -16.27 -5.41 -11.76
C TYR A 37 -17.31 -6.52 -11.61
N LEU A 38 -18.44 -6.23 -10.98
CA LEU A 38 -19.45 -7.20 -10.59
C LEU A 38 -20.77 -6.90 -11.30
N GLY A 39 -21.18 -7.80 -12.20
CA GLY A 39 -22.51 -7.77 -12.80
C GLY A 39 -23.45 -8.74 -12.08
N PRO A 40 -24.71 -8.35 -11.76
CA PRO A 40 -25.68 -9.27 -11.17
C PRO A 40 -26.00 -10.41 -12.14
N ALA A 41 -26.13 -11.62 -11.61
CA ALA A 41 -26.58 -12.78 -12.37
C ALA A 41 -28.05 -12.63 -12.74
N ARG A 42 -28.45 -13.16 -13.91
CA ARG A 42 -29.84 -13.10 -14.36
C ARG A 42 -30.76 -13.76 -13.31
N GLY A 43 -31.75 -13.00 -12.84
CA GLY A 43 -32.76 -13.47 -11.89
C GLY A 43 -32.32 -13.53 -10.42
N SER A 44 -31.15 -13.00 -10.05
CA SER A 44 -30.71 -12.97 -8.65
C SER A 44 -29.93 -11.69 -8.35
N SER A 45 -30.43 -10.87 -7.43
CA SER A 45 -29.74 -9.67 -6.94
C SER A 45 -28.51 -9.99 -6.08
N ILE A 46 -28.45 -11.20 -5.51
CA ILE A 46 -27.41 -11.61 -4.54
C ILE A 46 -26.24 -12.32 -5.21
N ARG A 47 -26.43 -12.84 -6.43
CA ARG A 47 -25.44 -13.65 -7.14
C ARG A 47 -24.86 -12.85 -8.27
N TYR A 48 -23.57 -13.04 -8.55
CA TYR A 48 -22.88 -12.30 -9.59
C TYR A 48 -22.47 -13.20 -10.75
N ILE A 49 -22.40 -12.62 -11.94
CA ILE A 49 -21.87 -13.27 -13.13
C ILE A 49 -20.39 -13.57 -12.89
N ILE A 50 -20.00 -14.82 -13.09
CA ILE A 50 -18.60 -15.20 -13.06
C ILE A 50 -18.00 -14.82 -14.42
N PRO A 51 -17.00 -13.91 -14.48
CA PRO A 51 -16.37 -13.56 -15.75
C PRO A 51 -15.80 -14.79 -16.44
N TYR A 52 -16.08 -14.94 -17.73
CA TYR A 52 -15.48 -16.00 -18.53
C TYR A 52 -14.00 -15.66 -18.77
N CYS A 53 -13.11 -16.58 -18.39
CA CYS A 53 -11.67 -16.43 -18.57
C CYS A 53 -11.13 -17.67 -19.28
N LYS A 54 -10.45 -17.48 -20.42
CA LYS A 54 -9.79 -18.57 -21.14
C LYS A 54 -8.44 -18.98 -20.54
N THR A 55 -7.77 -18.03 -19.90
CA THR A 55 -6.43 -18.25 -19.33
C THR A 55 -6.50 -18.61 -17.85
N ASP A 56 -5.70 -19.60 -17.44
CA ASP A 56 -5.74 -20.11 -16.06
C ASP A 56 -5.36 -19.02 -15.04
N TYR A 57 -4.39 -18.16 -15.35
CA TYR A 57 -4.02 -17.09 -14.42
C TYR A 57 -5.18 -16.11 -14.16
N LEU A 58 -6.00 -15.79 -15.17
CA LEU A 58 -7.21 -14.97 -14.97
C LEU A 58 -8.28 -15.74 -14.22
N ARG A 59 -8.44 -17.04 -14.49
CA ARG A 59 -9.38 -17.90 -13.78
C ARG A 59 -9.10 -17.96 -12.26
N HIS A 60 -7.82 -17.89 -11.89
CA HIS A 60 -7.33 -17.90 -10.52
C HIS A 60 -7.07 -16.50 -9.93
N SER A 61 -7.28 -15.44 -10.72
CA SER A 61 -7.26 -14.07 -10.21
C SER A 61 -8.36 -13.84 -9.18
N PHE A 62 -8.25 -12.75 -8.44
CA PHE A 62 -9.12 -12.46 -7.30
C PHE A 62 -10.60 -12.50 -7.68
N VAL A 63 -11.03 -11.71 -8.67
CA VAL A 63 -12.46 -11.52 -8.98
C VAL A 63 -13.17 -12.83 -9.36
N PRO A 64 -12.77 -13.59 -10.41
CA PRO A 64 -13.50 -14.79 -10.79
C PRO A 64 -13.44 -15.89 -9.72
N SER A 65 -12.33 -15.96 -8.97
CA SER A 65 -12.19 -16.91 -7.86
C SER A 65 -13.07 -16.54 -6.67
N ALA A 66 -13.12 -15.27 -6.28
CA ALA A 66 -13.89 -14.78 -5.15
C ALA A 66 -15.39 -14.81 -5.45
N THR A 67 -15.80 -14.41 -6.66
CA THR A 67 -17.20 -14.51 -7.11
C THR A 67 -17.74 -15.93 -7.06
N ARG A 68 -16.94 -16.93 -7.45
CA ARG A 68 -17.32 -18.35 -7.33
C ARG A 68 -17.56 -18.78 -5.89
N LEU A 69 -16.67 -18.40 -4.98
CA LEU A 69 -16.79 -18.73 -3.56
C LEU A 69 -17.98 -18.01 -2.93
N SER A 70 -18.18 -16.73 -3.27
CA SER A 70 -19.31 -15.92 -2.80
C SER A 70 -20.66 -16.48 -3.26
N ASN A 71 -20.79 -16.88 -4.53
CA ASN A 71 -22.01 -17.49 -5.05
C ASN A 71 -22.35 -18.86 -4.42
N GLN A 72 -21.40 -19.51 -3.74
CA GLN A 72 -21.62 -20.76 -3.00
C GLN A 72 -22.15 -20.51 -1.57
N LEU A 73 -22.09 -19.28 -1.08
CA LEU A 73 -22.59 -18.95 0.24
C LEU A 73 -24.12 -18.93 0.28
N PRO A 74 -24.73 -19.27 1.44
CA PRO A 74 -26.14 -19.03 1.68
C PRO A 74 -26.50 -17.54 1.53
N ASN A 75 -27.66 -17.27 0.92
CA ASN A 75 -28.13 -15.91 0.67
C ASN A 75 -28.18 -15.05 1.93
N HIS A 76 -28.60 -15.62 3.08
CA HIS A 76 -28.69 -14.89 4.34
C HIS A 76 -27.33 -14.41 4.89
N LEU A 77 -26.23 -15.06 4.52
CA LEU A 77 -24.88 -14.59 4.87
C LEU A 77 -24.48 -13.43 3.97
N MET A 78 -24.76 -13.51 2.68
CA MET A 78 -24.42 -12.44 1.74
C MET A 78 -25.17 -11.13 2.01
N THR A 79 -26.36 -11.22 2.61
CA THR A 79 -27.19 -10.08 3.00
C THR A 79 -27.05 -9.69 4.47
N SER A 80 -25.99 -10.14 5.17
CA SER A 80 -25.77 -9.72 6.55
C SER A 80 -25.55 -8.20 6.63
N PRO A 81 -26.01 -7.52 7.69
CA PRO A 81 -25.88 -6.07 7.81
C PRO A 81 -24.48 -5.62 8.27
N SER A 82 -23.72 -6.49 8.94
CA SER A 82 -22.41 -6.17 9.50
C SER A 82 -21.38 -7.24 9.16
N LEU A 83 -20.11 -6.82 9.12
CA LEU A 83 -18.99 -7.72 8.91
C LEU A 83 -18.89 -8.78 10.02
N GLU A 84 -19.18 -8.40 11.26
CA GLU A 84 -19.17 -9.31 12.41
C GLU A 84 -20.22 -10.43 12.28
N ALA A 85 -21.45 -10.08 11.88
CA ALA A 85 -22.51 -11.07 11.64
C ALA A 85 -22.15 -12.01 10.48
N PHE A 86 -21.49 -11.49 9.45
CA PHE A 86 -20.95 -12.30 8.36
C PHE A 86 -19.89 -13.30 8.87
N GLU A 87 -18.97 -12.84 9.73
CA GLU A 87 -17.90 -13.65 10.30
C GLU A 87 -18.43 -14.77 11.18
N GLU A 88 -19.37 -14.45 12.06
CA GLU A 88 -20.03 -15.44 12.92
C GLU A 88 -20.75 -16.49 12.08
N GLY A 89 -21.47 -16.06 11.03
CA GLY A 89 -22.20 -16.95 10.12
C GLY A 89 -21.30 -17.92 9.35
N LYS A 90 -20.11 -17.47 8.90
CA LYS A 90 -19.12 -18.34 8.23
C LYS A 90 -18.70 -19.52 9.11
N THR A 91 -18.52 -19.30 10.41
CA THR A 91 -18.09 -20.36 11.35
C THR A 91 -19.17 -21.42 11.59
N LYS A 92 -20.45 -21.07 11.41
CA LYS A 92 -21.58 -22.00 11.58
C LYS A 92 -21.74 -22.93 10.37
N VAL A 93 -21.50 -22.42 9.15
CA VAL A 93 -21.62 -23.21 7.91
C VAL A 93 -20.57 -24.31 7.83
N THR A 94 -19.33 -24.06 8.28
CA THR A 94 -18.25 -25.06 8.25
C THR A 94 -18.46 -26.22 9.22
N LYS A 95 -19.29 -26.06 10.26
CA LYS A 95 -19.63 -27.14 11.21
C LYS A 95 -20.69 -28.12 10.69
N ARG A 96 -21.40 -27.78 9.62
CA ARG A 96 -22.29 -28.74 8.95
C ARG A 96 -21.40 -29.75 8.24
N LYS A 97 -21.14 -30.87 8.93
CA LYS A 97 -20.41 -32.06 8.49
C LYS A 97 -20.35 -32.08 6.97
N HIS A 98 -19.19 -31.74 6.42
CA HIS A 98 -18.88 -32.07 5.03
C HIS A 98 -19.25 -33.55 4.93
N PRO A 99 -20.27 -33.96 4.15
CA PRO A 99 -20.55 -35.37 3.98
C PRO A 99 -19.22 -35.93 3.50
N GLN A 100 -18.58 -36.74 4.35
CA GLN A 100 -17.37 -37.41 3.96
C GLN A 100 -17.77 -38.15 2.70
N THR A 101 -17.33 -37.63 1.56
CA THR A 101 -17.33 -38.37 0.32
C THR A 101 -16.56 -39.62 0.66
N LYS A 102 -17.31 -40.71 0.90
CA LYS A 102 -16.76 -42.04 1.06
C LYS A 102 -15.70 -42.17 -0.03
N PRO A 103 -14.44 -42.51 0.30
CA PRO A 103 -13.43 -42.71 -0.72
C PRO A 103 -14.04 -43.65 -1.74
N ALA A 104 -14.18 -43.16 -2.98
CA ALA A 104 -14.68 -43.98 -4.07
C ALA A 104 -13.71 -45.16 -4.17
N GLU A 105 -14.18 -46.33 -3.75
CA GLU A 105 -13.47 -47.58 -3.99
C GLU A 105 -13.26 -47.68 -5.49
N ASN A 106 -11.98 -47.60 -5.86
CA ASN A 106 -11.48 -47.75 -7.21
C ASN A 106 -11.85 -49.15 -7.73
N ASN A 107 -13.03 -49.27 -8.35
CA ASN A 107 -13.30 -50.34 -9.30
C ASN A 107 -12.50 -50.06 -10.58
N ILE A 108 -11.23 -50.45 -10.55
CA ILE A 108 -10.36 -50.56 -11.72
C ILE A 108 -10.84 -51.78 -12.51
N SER A 109 -11.87 -51.56 -13.33
CA SER A 109 -12.22 -52.48 -14.40
C SER A 109 -11.10 -52.42 -15.45
N LYS A 110 -10.31 -53.49 -15.50
CA LYS A 110 -9.30 -53.78 -16.52
C LYS A 110 -9.90 -53.64 -17.93
N SER A 111 -9.65 -52.52 -18.61
CA SER A 111 -9.84 -52.41 -20.06
C SER A 111 -8.49 -52.53 -20.76
N SER A 112 -8.37 -53.59 -21.54
CA SER A 112 -7.24 -54.03 -22.34
C SER A 112 -6.61 -52.92 -23.20
N SER A 113 -5.28 -52.89 -23.13
CA SER A 113 -4.32 -52.19 -23.95
C SER A 113 -4.52 -52.38 -25.46
N LYS A 114 -4.62 -51.26 -26.21
CA LYS A 114 -4.28 -51.21 -27.63
C LYS A 114 -3.08 -50.27 -27.79
N VAL A 115 -1.90 -50.87 -27.89
CA VAL A 115 -0.59 -50.23 -28.07
C VAL A 115 -0.60 -49.39 -29.36
N LYS A 116 -0.50 -48.06 -29.21
CA LYS A 116 -0.28 -47.14 -30.33
C LYS A 116 1.20 -46.74 -30.35
N LYS A 117 1.83 -46.99 -31.51
CA LYS A 117 3.26 -46.74 -31.81
C LYS A 117 3.71 -45.32 -31.43
N PRO A 118 4.96 -45.15 -30.96
CA PRO A 118 5.55 -43.84 -30.73
C PRO A 118 5.85 -43.15 -32.07
N ARG A 119 5.29 -41.95 -32.27
CA ARG A 119 5.62 -41.08 -33.40
C ARG A 119 6.73 -40.13 -32.94
N ALA A 120 7.84 -40.17 -33.65
CA ALA A 120 9.03 -39.36 -33.40
C ALA A 120 8.68 -37.86 -33.31
N SER A 121 9.08 -37.25 -32.20
CA SER A 121 9.00 -35.81 -31.94
C SER A 121 10.01 -35.07 -32.82
N LYS A 122 9.49 -34.31 -33.78
CA LYS A 122 10.25 -33.44 -34.68
C LYS A 122 10.06 -31.98 -34.24
N ASP A 123 11.19 -31.34 -33.96
CA ASP A 123 11.47 -29.90 -34.02
C ASP A 123 10.57 -28.93 -33.22
N THR A 124 10.94 -28.68 -31.96
CA THR A 124 10.49 -27.53 -31.16
C THR A 124 11.50 -26.38 -31.21
N ASN A 125 11.61 -25.68 -32.33
CA ASN A 125 12.36 -24.41 -32.42
C ASN A 125 11.56 -23.22 -32.98
N ALA A 126 10.30 -23.41 -33.39
CA ALA A 126 9.49 -22.35 -34.02
C ALA A 126 8.70 -21.45 -33.04
N THR A 127 8.69 -21.73 -31.73
CA THR A 127 7.79 -21.03 -30.79
C THR A 127 8.36 -19.72 -30.22
N LYS A 128 9.68 -19.50 -30.29
CA LYS A 128 10.31 -18.29 -29.72
C LYS A 128 10.18 -17.04 -30.58
N GLU A 129 9.89 -17.17 -31.88
CA GLU A 129 9.79 -16.02 -32.80
C GLU A 129 8.38 -15.40 -32.84
N SER A 130 7.36 -16.19 -32.50
CA SER A 130 5.94 -15.75 -32.39
C SER A 130 5.70 -14.82 -31.19
N GLU A 131 6.42 -15.00 -30.06
CA GLU A 131 6.26 -14.13 -28.89
C GLU A 131 6.95 -12.77 -29.03
N ARG A 132 8.09 -12.69 -29.73
CA ARG A 132 8.74 -11.39 -30.03
C ARG A 132 7.88 -10.53 -30.97
N SER A 133 7.20 -11.14 -31.95
CA SER A 133 6.29 -10.44 -32.86
C SER A 133 5.01 -9.93 -32.18
N LYS A 134 4.51 -10.62 -31.14
CA LYS A 134 3.34 -10.18 -30.36
C LYS A 134 3.66 -9.01 -29.41
N ARG A 135 4.87 -8.92 -28.85
CA ARG A 135 5.30 -7.75 -28.05
C ARG A 135 5.41 -6.47 -28.88
N ALA A 136 5.86 -6.56 -30.13
CA ALA A 136 5.96 -5.40 -31.03
C ALA A 136 4.58 -4.82 -31.44
N LYS A 137 3.51 -5.62 -31.47
CA LYS A 137 2.16 -5.15 -31.84
C LYS A 137 1.43 -4.45 -30.69
N ASN A 138 1.74 -4.74 -29.43
CA ASN A 138 1.11 -4.09 -28.27
C ASN A 138 1.66 -2.67 -27.96
N GLN A 139 2.76 -2.25 -28.56
CA GLN A 139 3.27 -0.88 -28.40
C GLN A 139 2.56 0.16 -29.28
N ARG A 140 1.75 -0.26 -30.27
CA ARG A 140 1.02 0.65 -31.19
C ARG A 140 -0.06 1.51 -30.51
N GLY A 141 -0.33 1.27 -29.23
CA GLY A 141 -1.30 2.00 -28.43
C GLY A 141 -0.73 3.16 -27.62
N TRP A 142 0.59 3.36 -27.53
CA TRP A 142 1.18 4.39 -26.69
C TRP A 142 1.31 5.69 -27.48
N LYS A 143 0.81 6.80 -26.93
CA LYS A 143 0.98 8.14 -27.49
C LYS A 143 1.80 9.00 -26.53
N LEU A 144 2.50 9.99 -27.07
CA LEU A 144 3.04 11.07 -26.24
C LEU A 144 1.89 11.71 -25.46
N LEU A 145 2.20 12.17 -24.25
CA LEU A 145 1.25 12.96 -23.46
C LEU A 145 0.74 14.15 -24.29
N ASP A 146 -0.57 14.40 -24.23
CA ASP A 146 -1.17 15.53 -24.91
C ASP A 146 -0.51 16.86 -24.49
N LYS A 147 -0.33 17.79 -25.44
CA LYS A 147 0.37 19.06 -25.20
C LYS A 147 -0.32 19.88 -24.10
N GLY A 148 -1.65 19.87 -24.04
CA GLY A 148 -2.42 20.59 -23.02
C GLY A 148 -2.23 20.01 -21.62
N LEU A 149 -2.31 18.67 -21.51
CA LEU A 149 -2.03 17.97 -20.24
C LEU A 149 -0.59 18.18 -19.77
N ARG A 150 0.37 18.12 -20.69
CA ARG A 150 1.78 18.37 -20.40
C ARG A 150 1.98 19.77 -19.83
N MET A 151 1.45 20.79 -20.50
CA MET A 151 1.50 22.19 -20.03
C MET A 151 0.87 22.35 -18.64
N HIS A 152 -0.27 21.69 -18.39
CA HIS A 152 -0.92 21.75 -17.08
C HIS A 152 -0.05 21.17 -15.97
N LEU A 153 0.56 20.00 -16.19
CA LEU A 153 1.48 19.39 -15.23
C LEU A 153 2.74 20.22 -15.02
N GLU A 154 3.32 20.80 -16.08
CA GLU A 154 4.45 21.72 -15.98
C GLU A 154 4.10 22.96 -15.13
N ASN A 155 2.91 23.53 -15.32
CA ASN A 155 2.43 24.66 -14.51
C ASN A 155 2.22 24.29 -13.03
N MET A 156 1.73 23.08 -12.73
CA MET A 156 1.60 22.61 -11.33
C MET A 156 2.97 22.43 -10.67
N ILE A 157 3.94 21.88 -11.40
CA ILE A 157 5.32 21.76 -10.93
C ILE A 157 5.87 23.15 -10.62
N ASP A 158 5.77 24.10 -11.56
CA ASP A 158 6.27 25.46 -11.35
C ASP A 158 5.59 26.19 -10.18
N SER A 159 4.27 25.99 -10.02
CA SER A 159 3.53 26.54 -8.88
C SER A 159 4.03 25.97 -7.55
N SER A 160 4.25 24.65 -7.49
CA SER A 160 4.80 23.96 -6.31
C SER A 160 6.21 24.44 -5.99
N MET A 161 7.06 24.58 -7.01
CA MET A 161 8.43 25.08 -6.85
C MET A 161 8.45 26.53 -6.35
N LYS A 162 7.53 27.38 -6.83
CA LYS A 162 7.40 28.76 -6.36
C LYS A 162 6.99 28.82 -4.88
N LEU A 163 6.12 27.92 -4.45
CA LEU A 163 5.69 27.79 -3.06
C LEU A 163 6.82 27.32 -2.13
N VAL A 164 7.67 26.39 -2.59
CA VAL A 164 8.85 25.96 -1.83
C VAL A 164 9.86 27.11 -1.72
N LYS A 165 10.12 27.82 -2.84
CA LYS A 165 11.02 28.98 -2.86
C LYS A 165 10.57 30.10 -1.93
N SER A 166 9.27 30.41 -1.88
CA SER A 166 8.76 31.47 -1.00
C SER A 166 8.87 31.12 0.49
N ARG A 167 8.90 29.82 0.84
CA ARG A 167 9.04 29.34 2.22
C ARG A 167 10.49 29.18 2.69
N SER A 168 11.44 29.02 1.78
CA SER A 168 12.87 28.84 2.09
C SER A 168 13.60 30.14 2.48
N GLN A 169 13.03 30.94 3.39
CA GLN A 169 13.63 32.21 3.82
C GLN A 169 14.86 32.07 4.72
N LEU A 170 15.20 30.86 5.18
CA LEU A 170 16.30 30.61 6.12
C LEU A 170 17.59 30.20 5.40
N SER A 171 18.58 31.11 5.46
CA SER A 171 20.06 31.01 5.39
C SER A 171 20.81 30.06 4.43
N GLU A 172 20.29 28.91 3.99
CA GLU A 172 20.99 27.97 3.09
C GLU A 172 20.45 28.05 1.67
N LYS A 173 20.43 29.27 1.12
CA LYS A 173 19.64 29.60 -0.09
C LYS A 173 20.19 29.01 -1.38
N ASP A 174 21.51 28.89 -1.53
CA ASP A 174 22.09 28.60 -2.84
C ASP A 174 22.03 27.12 -3.21
N ASP A 175 22.33 26.23 -2.27
CA ASP A 175 22.33 24.78 -2.54
C ASP A 175 20.92 24.22 -2.65
N VAL A 176 19.99 24.68 -1.80
CA VAL A 176 18.58 24.30 -1.88
C VAL A 176 17.96 24.83 -3.18
N GLN A 177 18.29 26.05 -3.61
CA GLN A 177 17.77 26.60 -4.86
C GLN A 177 18.34 25.89 -6.11
N ARG A 178 19.62 25.50 -6.10
CA ARG A 178 20.24 24.70 -7.17
C ARG A 178 19.60 23.33 -7.27
N THR A 179 19.53 22.59 -6.16
CA THR A 179 18.93 21.25 -6.12
C THR A 179 17.47 21.26 -6.55
N LEU A 180 16.68 22.24 -6.11
CA LEU A 180 15.31 22.44 -6.55
C LEU A 180 15.20 22.69 -8.06
N SER A 181 16.07 23.52 -8.61
CA SER A 181 16.07 23.83 -10.05
C SER A 181 16.44 22.60 -10.88
N ASP A 182 17.40 21.79 -10.41
CA ASP A 182 17.80 20.55 -11.05
C ASP A 182 16.69 19.49 -11.01
N VAL A 183 16.02 19.34 -9.86
CA VAL A 183 14.86 18.43 -9.72
C VAL A 183 13.75 18.85 -10.67
N SER A 184 13.39 20.14 -10.72
CA SER A 184 12.37 20.64 -11.65
C SER A 184 12.75 20.34 -13.10
N ARG A 185 14.01 20.56 -13.48
CA ARG A 185 14.51 20.25 -14.82
C ARG A 185 14.41 18.76 -15.15
N GLN A 186 14.80 17.89 -14.21
CA GLN A 186 14.71 16.44 -14.39
C GLN A 186 13.26 15.95 -14.51
N VAL A 187 12.35 16.47 -13.68
CA VAL A 187 10.93 16.11 -13.74
C VAL A 187 10.33 16.55 -15.06
N LYS A 188 10.56 17.79 -15.51
CA LYS A 188 10.07 18.28 -16.81
C LYS A 188 10.63 17.47 -17.98
N ALA A 189 11.91 17.10 -17.94
CA ALA A 189 12.52 16.25 -18.96
C ALA A 189 11.88 14.86 -19.02
N LYS A 190 11.65 14.22 -17.87
CA LYS A 190 10.96 12.91 -17.79
C LYS A 190 9.50 13.01 -18.23
N LEU A 191 8.81 14.10 -17.89
CA LEU A 191 7.43 14.35 -18.30
C LEU A 191 7.30 14.44 -19.82
N GLY A 192 8.26 15.07 -20.50
CA GLY A 192 8.32 15.15 -21.96
C GLY A 192 8.53 13.79 -22.65
N GLN A 193 9.07 12.80 -21.94
CA GLN A 193 9.31 11.44 -22.43
C GLN A 193 8.21 10.46 -22.03
N LEU A 194 7.25 10.87 -21.19
CA LEU A 194 6.21 10.00 -20.68
C LEU A 194 5.23 9.65 -21.80
N MET A 195 5.22 8.38 -22.18
CA MET A 195 4.21 7.82 -23.08
C MET A 195 3.03 7.30 -22.25
N VAL A 196 1.81 7.55 -22.72
CA VAL A 196 0.57 7.10 -22.07
C VAL A 196 -0.21 6.19 -23.03
N PRO A 197 -0.77 5.06 -22.57
CA PRO A 197 -1.64 4.21 -23.39
C PRO A 197 -2.87 4.99 -23.89
N LYS A 198 -3.31 4.73 -25.13
CA LYS A 198 -4.52 5.31 -25.75
C LYS A 198 -5.83 4.94 -25.06
N CYS A 199 -5.84 3.97 -24.15
CA CYS A 199 -7.07 3.46 -23.55
C CYS A 199 -7.55 4.32 -22.37
N ASN A 200 -8.74 4.91 -22.57
CA ASN A 200 -9.65 5.53 -21.61
C ASN A 200 -9.02 6.37 -20.48
N TYR A 201 -9.11 7.68 -20.65
CA TYR A 201 -8.95 8.74 -19.65
C TYR A 201 -9.83 8.59 -18.38
N GLY A 202 -10.58 7.49 -18.21
CA GLY A 202 -11.32 7.18 -16.98
C GLY A 202 -10.40 7.15 -15.75
N ASN A 203 -9.22 6.53 -15.88
CA ASN A 203 -8.21 6.52 -14.82
C ASN A 203 -7.55 7.88 -14.59
N PHE A 204 -7.75 8.87 -15.47
CA PHE A 204 -7.25 10.22 -15.23
C PHE A 204 -8.06 10.93 -14.15
N LYS A 205 -9.35 10.59 -14.00
CA LYS A 205 -10.17 11.10 -12.90
C LYS A 205 -9.67 10.54 -11.56
N GLU A 206 -9.33 9.25 -11.53
CA GLU A 206 -8.70 8.59 -10.37
C GLU A 206 -7.30 9.14 -10.08
N LEU A 207 -6.52 9.44 -11.13
CA LEU A 207 -5.22 10.10 -10.95
C LEU A 207 -5.39 11.51 -10.39
N LYS A 208 -6.39 12.25 -10.86
CA LYS A 208 -6.69 13.60 -10.35
C LYS A 208 -7.11 13.56 -8.89
N THR A 209 -7.98 12.63 -8.49
CA THR A 209 -8.35 12.43 -7.07
C THR A 209 -7.13 12.03 -6.24
N SER A 210 -6.32 11.08 -6.71
CA SER A 210 -5.08 10.70 -6.01
C SER A 210 -4.09 11.85 -5.87
N VAL A 211 -4.00 12.75 -6.85
CA VAL A 211 -3.17 13.97 -6.75
C VAL A 211 -3.71 14.92 -5.69
N PHE A 212 -5.04 15.09 -5.58
CA PHE A 212 -5.64 15.89 -4.51
C PHE A 212 -5.41 15.26 -3.13
N ASP A 213 -5.55 13.94 -3.00
CA ASP A 213 -5.30 13.23 -1.73
C ASP A 213 -3.83 13.39 -1.30
N LEU A 214 -2.90 13.25 -2.24
CA LEU A 214 -1.47 13.49 -1.99
C LEU A 214 -1.19 14.95 -1.61
N GLN A 215 -1.91 15.90 -2.21
CA GLN A 215 -1.78 17.30 -1.86
C GLN A 215 -2.30 17.59 -0.44
N GLU A 216 -3.40 16.97 -0.02
CA GLU A 216 -3.90 17.08 1.35
C GLU A 216 -2.93 16.49 2.37
N VAL A 217 -2.35 15.31 2.07
CA VAL A 217 -1.31 14.71 2.91
C VAL A 217 -0.08 15.62 3.01
N LEU A 218 0.33 16.24 1.90
CA LEU A 218 1.44 17.19 1.89
C LEU A 218 1.16 18.40 2.79
N GLU A 219 -0.07 18.95 2.75
CA GLU A 219 -0.47 20.08 3.60
C GLU A 219 -0.49 19.69 5.10
N ARG A 220 -0.98 18.51 5.45
CA ARG A 220 -0.94 18.01 6.84
C ARG A 220 0.49 17.83 7.33
N ASN A 221 1.37 17.24 6.53
CA ASN A 221 2.78 17.07 6.89
C ASN A 221 3.49 18.42 7.06
N GLN A 222 3.15 19.42 6.26
CA GLN A 222 3.67 20.78 6.41
C GLN A 222 3.21 21.43 7.72
N LEU A 223 1.97 21.19 8.17
CA LEU A 223 1.48 21.66 9.46
C LEU A 223 2.28 21.01 10.61
N GLN A 224 2.46 19.69 10.56
CA GLN A 224 3.25 18.95 11.57
C GLN A 224 4.69 19.45 11.66
N ILE A 225 5.34 19.72 10.52
CA ILE A 225 6.70 20.28 10.52
C ILE A 225 6.74 21.66 11.21
N LYS A 226 5.72 22.51 11.00
CA LYS A 226 5.62 23.81 11.67
C LYS A 226 5.43 23.65 13.19
N GLU A 227 4.59 22.71 13.61
CA GLU A 227 4.35 22.41 15.03
C GLU A 227 5.63 21.89 15.70
N LEU A 228 6.32 20.94 15.06
CA LEU A 228 7.61 20.43 15.55
C LEU A 228 8.66 21.55 15.63
N GLY A 229 8.73 22.42 14.63
CA GLY A 229 9.63 23.59 14.66
C GLY A 229 9.27 24.63 15.73
N ALA A 230 8.02 24.70 16.17
CA ALA A 230 7.62 25.52 17.32
C ALA A 230 8.02 24.85 18.64
N ALA A 231 7.83 23.52 18.75
CA ALA A 231 8.24 22.73 19.91
C ALA A 231 9.76 22.77 20.12
N ILE A 232 10.56 22.62 19.06
CA ILE A 232 12.03 22.72 19.13
C ILE A 232 12.44 24.10 19.69
N ARG A 233 11.87 25.19 19.16
CA ARG A 233 12.15 26.55 19.67
C ARG A 233 11.73 26.76 21.12
N GLN A 234 10.70 26.05 21.59
CA GLN A 234 10.31 26.10 22.99
C GLN A 234 11.31 25.36 23.88
N GLU A 235 11.81 24.20 23.45
CA GLU A 235 12.84 23.46 24.17
C GLU A 235 14.18 24.21 24.19
N GLU A 236 14.58 24.85 23.08
CA GLU A 236 15.77 25.70 23.04
C GLU A 236 15.71 26.81 24.11
N ARG A 237 14.54 27.45 24.29
CA ARG A 237 14.36 28.45 25.36
C ARG A 237 14.48 27.86 26.76
N LYS A 238 14.00 26.63 26.97
CA LYS A 238 14.14 25.95 28.28
C LYS A 238 15.60 25.62 28.56
N VAL A 239 16.33 25.14 27.55
CA VAL A 239 17.78 24.88 27.67
C VAL A 239 18.52 26.16 28.03
N SER A 240 18.23 27.28 27.35
CA SER A 240 18.84 28.58 27.71
C SER A 240 18.50 28.99 29.15
N SER A 241 17.28 28.78 29.64
CA SER A 241 16.93 29.08 31.05
C SER A 241 17.64 28.17 32.06
N LEU A 242 17.95 26.93 31.69
CA LEU A 242 18.70 26.01 32.54
C LEU A 242 20.18 26.38 32.60
N GLU A 243 20.75 26.89 31.49
CA GLU A 243 22.10 27.43 31.46
C GLU A 243 22.22 28.65 32.39
N GLU A 244 21.25 29.58 32.36
CA GLU A 244 21.21 30.73 33.29
C GLU A 244 21.14 30.32 34.77
N LEU A 245 20.36 29.28 35.08
CA LEU A 245 20.28 28.72 36.44
C LEU A 245 21.59 28.04 36.85
N ARG A 246 22.23 27.31 35.93
CA ARG A 246 23.52 26.67 36.16
C ARG A 246 24.59 27.72 36.49
N ASP A 247 24.69 28.76 35.69
CA ASP A 247 25.63 29.87 35.91
C ASP A 247 25.37 30.55 37.26
N SER A 248 24.09 30.70 37.64
CA SER A 248 23.70 31.23 38.95
C SER A 248 24.12 30.31 40.11
N THR A 249 24.00 28.99 39.95
CA THR A 249 24.44 28.03 40.98
C THR A 249 25.96 28.00 41.14
N GLU A 250 26.72 28.05 40.03
CA GLU A 250 28.18 28.11 40.07
C GLU A 250 28.65 29.38 40.81
N ASN A 251 27.98 30.53 40.59
CA ASN A 251 28.26 31.77 41.32
C ASN A 251 27.97 31.70 42.83
N VAL A 252 26.90 31.01 43.23
CA VAL A 252 26.57 30.80 44.65
C VAL A 252 27.59 29.87 45.31
N GLU A 253 28.00 28.81 44.63
CA GLU A 253 28.99 27.85 45.15
C GLU A 253 30.35 28.53 45.39
N LEU A 254 30.82 29.34 44.45
CA LEU A 254 32.02 30.19 44.62
C LEU A 254 31.90 31.14 45.81
N SER A 255 30.70 31.72 46.02
CA SER A 255 30.43 32.62 47.15
C SER A 255 30.45 31.91 48.52
N VAL A 256 30.12 30.61 48.56
CA VAL A 256 30.12 29.78 49.78
C VAL A 256 31.51 29.21 50.10
N GLU A 257 32.37 28.96 49.11
CA GLU A 257 33.74 28.47 49.35
C GLU A 257 34.66 29.51 49.99
N ILE A 258 34.51 30.80 49.64
CA ILE A 258 35.30 31.90 50.21
C ILE A 258 35.25 31.94 51.76
N PRO A 259 34.07 31.88 52.42
CA PRO A 259 34.00 31.86 53.88
C PRO A 259 34.45 30.54 54.52
N LYS A 260 34.36 29.39 53.82
CA LYS A 260 34.85 28.10 54.34
C LYS A 260 36.37 28.10 54.53
N ASN A 261 37.10 28.69 53.59
CA ASN A 261 38.56 28.78 53.67
C ASN A 261 39.04 29.77 54.75
N SER A 262 38.24 30.77 55.10
CA SER A 262 38.54 31.70 56.20
C SER A 262 38.18 31.17 57.59
N LEU A 263 37.40 30.09 57.68
CA LEU A 263 37.06 29.39 58.93
C LEU A 263 38.00 28.21 59.26
N GLN A 264 38.97 27.89 58.41
CA GLN A 264 40.04 26.94 58.76
C GLN A 264 40.98 27.61 59.78
N LEU A 265 40.56 27.59 61.05
CA LEU A 265 41.41 27.92 62.18
C LEU A 265 42.68 27.07 62.11
N PRO A 266 43.88 27.67 62.28
CA PRO A 266 45.12 26.91 62.29
C PRO A 266 45.02 25.85 63.37
N ARG A 267 45.06 24.58 62.96
CA ARG A 267 45.23 23.46 63.88
C ARG A 267 46.48 23.77 64.70
N LEU A 268 46.29 24.08 65.97
CA LEU A 268 47.36 24.14 66.96
C LEU A 268 48.04 22.78 66.91
N GLN A 269 49.20 22.73 66.26
CA GLN A 269 50.09 21.59 66.34
C GLN A 269 50.58 21.56 67.79
N ASN A 270 50.01 20.63 68.56
CA ASN A 270 50.53 20.27 69.86
C ASN A 270 51.97 19.79 69.65
N GLN A 271 52.91 20.55 70.20
CA GLN A 271 54.29 20.13 70.39
C GLN A 271 54.31 19.11 71.53
N GLU A 272 54.77 17.89 71.24
CA GLU A 272 55.35 16.97 72.22
C GLU A 272 56.87 17.14 72.24
#